data_AF-A0A927HT45-F1
#
_entry.id   AF-A0A927HT45-F1
#
_cell.length_a   1.000
_cell.length_b   1.000
_cell.length_c   1.000
_cell.angle_alpha   90.00
_cell.angle_beta   90.00
_cell.angle_gamma   90.00
#
_symmetry.space_group_name_H-M   'P 1'
#
loop_
_entity.id
_entity.type
_entity.pdbx_description
1 polymer ?
#
loop_
_entity_poly.entity_id
_entity_poly.type
_entity_poly.pdbx_seq_one_letter_code
_entity_poly.pdbx_strand_id
1 'polypeptide(L)'
;MQSGKPVGVFKTHENSPRVLIANSNPGPALGHWEHFNELDAKGLAMYGQMTAGSWIYIGSRGHRAGYLRNLRRSRSPALPRAA
;
A
#
# COMPACT_ATOMS: atom_id res chain seq x y z
N MET A 1 -7.34 2.50 -12.42
CA MET A 1 -5.88 2.72 -12.43
C MET A 1 -5.19 1.38 -12.25
N GLN A 2 -4.28 1.02 -13.16
CA GLN A 2 -3.46 -0.19 -13.05
C GLN A 2 -2.00 0.24 -12.97
N SER A 3 -1.33 -0.08 -11.86
CA SER A 3 0.05 0.32 -11.57
C SER A 3 0.35 1.77 -11.96
N GLY A 4 -0.45 2.71 -11.44
CA GLY A 4 -0.30 4.14 -11.71
C GLY A 4 -0.81 4.64 -13.06
N LYS A 5 -1.18 3.75 -13.98
CA LYS A 5 -1.66 4.11 -15.32
C LYS A 5 -3.20 4.14 -15.41
N PRO A 6 -3.81 5.16 -16.04
CA PRO A 6 -5.23 5.14 -16.36
C PRO A 6 -5.48 4.23 -17.56
N VAL A 7 -6.11 3.08 -17.33
CA VAL A 7 -6.29 2.03 -18.35
C VAL A 7 -7.72 1.90 -18.89
N GLY A 8 -8.71 2.55 -18.26
CA GLY A 8 -10.09 2.48 -18.72
C GLY A 8 -11.07 3.27 -17.85
N VAL A 9 -12.22 3.57 -18.44
CA VAL A 9 -13.37 4.24 -17.82
C VAL A 9 -14.60 3.42 -18.16
N PHE A 10 -15.40 3.06 -17.16
CA PHE A 10 -16.58 2.22 -17.32
C PHE A 10 -17.79 2.88 -16.67
N LYS A 11 -18.97 2.72 -17.27
CA LYS A 11 -20.22 3.17 -16.66
C LYS A 11 -20.55 2.28 -15.47
N THR A 12 -20.80 2.90 -14.32
CA THR A 12 -21.20 2.23 -13.08
C THR A 12 -22.47 2.88 -12.51
N HIS A 13 -22.70 2.81 -11.20
CA HIS A 13 -23.84 3.43 -10.53
C HIS A 13 -23.39 4.53 -9.55
N GLU A 14 -24.34 5.30 -9.00
CA GLU A 14 -24.06 6.49 -8.17
C GLU A 14 -23.28 6.17 -6.88
N ASN A 15 -23.57 5.04 -6.27
CA ASN A 15 -22.88 4.62 -5.04
C ASN A 15 -21.58 3.83 -5.28
N SER A 16 -21.14 3.66 -6.53
CA SER A 16 -19.89 2.97 -6.81
C SER A 16 -18.67 3.83 -6.42
N PRO A 17 -17.53 3.21 -6.07
CA PRO A 17 -16.26 3.90 -6.01
C PRO A 17 -15.97 4.65 -7.32
N ARG A 18 -15.50 5.90 -7.21
CA ARG A 18 -15.16 6.73 -8.38
C ARG A 18 -13.88 6.26 -9.08
N VAL A 19 -12.94 5.72 -8.30
CA VAL A 19 -11.66 5.23 -8.79
C VAL A 19 -11.36 3.87 -8.15
N LEU A 20 -11.08 2.87 -8.99
CA LEU A 20 -10.51 1.60 -8.58
C LEU A 20 -9.02 1.60 -8.93
N ILE A 21 -8.18 1.19 -7.97
CA ILE A 21 -6.72 1.20 -8.09
C ILE A 21 -6.18 -0.18 -7.73
N ALA A 22 -5.35 -0.75 -8.61
CA ALA A 22 -4.58 -1.96 -8.35
C ALA A 22 -3.13 -1.71 -8.75
N ASN A 23 -2.20 -1.74 -7.80
CA ASN A 23 -0.79 -1.44 -8.02
C ASN A 23 0.07 -2.60 -7.53
N SER A 24 1.12 -2.95 -8.28
CA SER A 24 2.18 -3.87 -7.83
C SER A 24 1.66 -5.26 -7.37
N ASN A 25 0.73 -5.85 -8.13
CA ASN A 25 0.10 -7.15 -7.82
C ASN A 25 0.57 -8.26 -8.77
N PRO A 26 1.85 -8.72 -8.71
CA PRO A 26 2.29 -9.88 -9.47
C PRO A 26 1.64 -11.16 -8.91
N GLY A 27 1.57 -12.21 -9.73
CA GLY A 27 1.21 -13.55 -9.25
C GLY A 27 2.26 -14.10 -8.26
N PRO A 28 1.92 -15.12 -7.45
CA PRO A 28 2.81 -15.62 -6.38
C PRO A 28 4.22 -16.01 -6.83
N ALA A 29 4.34 -16.62 -8.02
CA ALA A 29 5.63 -17.04 -8.58
C ALA A 29 6.51 -15.86 -9.08
N LEU A 30 5.93 -14.68 -9.28
CA LEU A 30 6.56 -13.51 -9.89
C LEU A 30 6.73 -12.35 -8.89
N GLY A 31 6.49 -12.62 -7.59
CA GLY A 31 6.49 -11.64 -6.51
C GLY A 31 7.88 -11.28 -5.99
N HIS A 32 8.87 -11.10 -6.86
CA HIS A 32 10.24 -10.76 -6.49
C HIS A 32 10.76 -9.54 -7.26
N TRP A 33 11.81 -8.92 -6.74
CA TRP A 33 12.28 -7.60 -7.19
C TRP A 33 12.87 -7.62 -8.59
N GLU A 34 13.55 -8.69 -8.99
CA GLU A 34 14.12 -8.82 -10.33
C GLU A 34 13.01 -8.71 -11.38
N HIS A 35 11.92 -9.46 -11.21
CA HIS A 35 10.80 -9.42 -12.14
C HIS A 35 10.07 -8.07 -12.11
N PHE A 36 9.91 -7.48 -10.94
CA PHE A 36 9.35 -6.12 -10.82
C PHE A 36 10.19 -5.11 -11.61
N ASN A 37 11.52 -5.13 -11.45
CA ASN A 37 12.43 -4.20 -12.11
C ASN A 37 12.46 -4.40 -13.63
N GLU A 38 12.33 -5.64 -14.11
CA GLU A 38 12.18 -5.94 -15.53
C GLU A 38 10.90 -5.31 -16.12
N LEU A 39 9.80 -5.35 -15.38
CA LEU A 39 8.54 -4.72 -15.79
C LEU A 39 8.58 -3.20 -15.68
N ASP A 40 9.21 -2.65 -14.65
CA ASP A 40 9.39 -1.21 -14.45
C ASP A 40 10.25 -0.60 -15.57
N ALA A 41 11.34 -1.27 -15.94
CA ALA A 41 12.18 -0.88 -17.08
C ALA A 41 11.41 -0.85 -18.42
N LYS A 42 10.33 -1.63 -18.54
CA LYS A 42 9.42 -1.65 -19.70
C LYS A 42 8.24 -0.66 -19.55
N GLY A 43 8.15 0.06 -18.43
CA GLY A 43 7.02 0.95 -18.11
C GLY A 43 5.71 0.21 -17.81
N LEU A 44 5.79 -1.06 -17.42
CA LEU A 44 4.65 -1.95 -17.15
C LEU A 44 4.37 -2.11 -15.64
N ALA A 45 5.29 -1.65 -14.79
CA ALA A 45 5.12 -1.65 -13.35
C ALA A 45 5.27 -0.23 -12.78
N MET A 46 4.74 -0.07 -11.57
CA MET A 46 4.95 1.08 -10.71
C MET A 46 4.90 0.53 -9.29
N TYR A 47 5.79 1.00 -8.41
CA TYR A 47 5.75 0.63 -7.00
C TYR A 47 4.78 1.54 -6.24
N GLY A 48 3.63 1.00 -5.84
CA GLY A 48 2.56 1.80 -5.22
C GLY A 48 2.77 2.13 -3.75
N GLN A 49 3.66 1.43 -3.04
CA GLN A 49 3.69 1.45 -1.57
C GLN A 49 2.27 1.27 -0.98
N MET A 50 2.04 1.66 0.28
CA MET A 50 0.69 1.64 0.87
C MET A 50 -0.14 2.87 0.48
N THR A 51 0.42 4.08 0.61
CA THR A 51 -0.34 5.34 0.51
C THR A 51 0.06 6.23 -0.66
N ALA A 52 1.20 5.99 -1.29
CA ALA A 52 1.68 6.77 -2.43
C ALA A 52 0.80 6.52 -3.67
N GLY A 53 0.62 5.26 -4.04
CA GLY A 53 -0.18 4.85 -5.19
C GLY A 53 -1.70 4.91 -4.98
N SER A 54 -2.16 5.16 -3.76
CA SER A 54 -3.57 5.34 -3.39
C SER A 54 -3.93 6.79 -3.04
N TRP A 55 -2.97 7.71 -3.20
CA TRP A 55 -3.17 9.16 -3.11
C TRP A 55 -3.68 9.65 -1.74
N ILE A 56 -3.20 9.05 -0.66
CA ILE A 56 -3.59 9.44 0.70
C ILE A 56 -2.41 9.62 1.66
N TYR A 57 -1.20 9.82 1.09
CA TYR A 57 -0.02 10.15 1.88
C TYR A 57 -0.13 11.55 2.49
N ILE A 58 0.03 11.65 3.81
CA ILE A 58 -0.06 12.90 4.57
C ILE A 58 1.27 13.26 5.27
N GLY A 59 2.39 12.84 4.70
CA GLY A 59 3.70 13.02 5.30
C GLY A 59 3.95 12.08 6.49
N SER A 60 5.00 12.36 7.25
CA SER A 60 5.39 11.60 8.46
C SER A 60 4.29 11.54 9.52
N ARG A 61 3.34 12.48 9.50
CA ARG A 61 2.18 12.50 10.41
C ARG A 61 1.35 11.22 10.32
N GLY A 62 1.21 10.63 9.12
CA GLY A 62 0.41 9.42 8.91
C GLY A 62 0.92 8.20 9.68
N HIS A 63 2.23 8.12 9.93
CA HIS A 63 2.85 7.00 10.67
C HIS A 63 3.04 7.32 12.16
N ARG A 64 3.20 8.60 12.52
CA ARG A 64 3.65 9.05 13.85
C ARG A 64 2.86 8.46 15.01
N ALA A 65 1.53 8.45 14.94
CA ALA A 65 0.69 7.96 16.03
C ALA A 65 0.86 6.44 16.26
N GLY A 66 1.00 5.67 15.18
CA GLY A 66 1.26 4.22 15.24
C GLY A 66 2.63 3.92 15.85
N TYR A 67 3.67 4.62 15.36
CA TYR A 67 5.02 4.51 15.90
C TYR A 67 5.07 4.78 17.41
N LEU A 68 4.49 5.90 17.85
CA LEU A 68 4.48 6.28 19.28
C LEU A 68 3.69 5.27 20.13
N ARG A 69 2.57 4.74 19.62
CA ARG A 69 1.80 3.69 20.30
C ARG A 69 2.63 2.43 20.51
N ASN A 70 3.35 1.99 19.49
CA ASN A 70 4.18 0.79 19.55
C ASN A 70 5.39 0.99 20.48
N LEU A 71 6.05 2.14 20.42
CA LEU A 71 7.15 2.48 21.31
C LEU A 71 6.72 2.52 22.79
N ARG A 72 5.53 3.04 23.09
CA ARG A 72 4.98 3.02 24.46
C ARG A 72 4.68 1.60 24.95
N ARG A 73 4.20 0.72 24.05
CA ARG A 73 3.95 -0.69 24.37
C ARG A 73 5.24 -1.46 24.64
N SER A 74 6.29 -1.28 23.84
CA SER A 74 7.56 -1.98 24.04
C SER A 74 8.29 -1.55 25.31
N ARG A 75 8.00 -0.34 25.83
CA ARG A 75 8.54 0.17 27.08
C ARG A 75 7.68 -0.10 28.32
N SER A 76 6.48 -0.67 28.14
CA SER A 76 5.68 -1.12 29.30
C SER A 76 6.24 -2.46 29.77
N PRO A 77 6.67 -2.58 31.04
CA PRO A 77 7.02 -3.89 31.58
C PRO A 77 5.80 -4.79 31.42
N ALA A 78 5.99 -5.99 30.86
CA ALA A 78 4.94 -6.98 30.77
C ALA A 78 4.44 -7.23 32.20
N LEU A 79 3.21 -6.79 32.50
CA LEU A 79 2.55 -7.16 33.76
C LEU A 79 2.53 -8.69 33.80
N PRO A 80 3.14 -9.34 34.82
CA PRO A 80 3.04 -10.78 34.92
C PRO A 80 1.55 -11.13 34.97
N ARG A 81 1.12 -12.03 34.08
CA ARG A 81 -0.24 -12.58 34.13
C ARG A 81 -0.40 -13.19 35.51
N ALA A 82 -1.28 -12.63 36.33
CA ALA A 82 -1.67 -13.22 37.59
C ALA A 82 -2.16 -14.64 37.31
N ALA A 83 -1.51 -15.61 37.96
CA ALA A 83 -1.90 -17.01 37.97
C ALA A 83 -3.18 -17.21 38.81
#